data_AF-A0A1C5ZI72-F1
#
_entry.id   AF-A0A1C5ZI72-F1
#
_cell.length_a   1.000
_cell.length_b   1.000
_cell.length_c   1.000
_cell.angle_alpha   90.00
_cell.angle_beta   90.00
_cell.angle_gamma   90.00
#
_symmetry.space_group_name_H-M   'P 1'
#
loop_
_entity.id
_entity.type
_entity.pdbx_description
1 polymer ?
#
loop_
_entity_poly.entity_id
_entity_poly.type
_entity_poly.pdbx_seq_one_letter_code
_entity_poly.pdbx_strand_id
1 'polypeptide(L)'
;MGKKYLFSPVGNTDPIKYFHDGSLLHICRHYQPDVVYLYLSKEMIENHKKDNRYVRSVELLSEKINHNIEVHVIENSDMIDVQQYDVFFTEFRKIIGEIEKQKNNEDILLVNMASGTPAMKSALLVMATLAEYRFIPIQVSTPKKKGNLEYEDRDDYDVETNWELNEDNRSEAENRCHEIKCMNLMRLLKIDIIKKHLLSYDYRAALEVGKDIKDDISPEIYNWLEAAAARSVLDWNKMNKALPKGNGIVTPVKTDDVKRSLFEYTLILDLKLKRGEYADFIRAFTPLGVDLMESVIEQYCEVNISDYYKGKNSAKQWNQRKLESSEILPLLQGDFSRFNFGPVYSIQLVNLIEAKCSDDLLKQRARELVTVEQNTRNIAAHNIVSVTEKWVKEQTGKSVSEIMWLIKYICSRVKINIREENWNSYDKMNTHIIKLLDEL
;
A
#
# COMPACT_ATOMS: atom_id res chain seq x y z
N MET A 1 24.42 28.47 5.69
CA MET A 1 22.96 28.46 5.55
C MET A 1 22.68 28.14 4.10
N GLY A 2 21.84 27.15 3.82
CA GLY A 2 21.45 26.84 2.44
C GLY A 2 20.69 27.98 1.79
N LYS A 3 20.78 28.08 0.47
CA LYS A 3 20.06 29.06 -0.34
C LYS A 3 18.56 28.77 -0.36
N LYS A 4 17.75 29.81 -0.46
CA LYS A 4 16.31 29.74 -0.66
C LYS A 4 15.98 30.11 -2.10
N TYR A 5 15.30 29.21 -2.77
CA TYR A 5 14.79 29.38 -4.12
C TYR A 5 13.28 29.58 -4.06
N LEU A 6 12.73 30.48 -4.86
CA LEU A 6 11.29 30.65 -5.04
C LEU A 6 10.93 30.40 -6.51
N PHE A 7 10.06 29.43 -6.77
CA PHE A 7 9.36 29.34 -8.04
C PHE A 7 7.98 30.01 -7.91
N SER A 8 7.72 31.02 -8.73
CA SER A 8 6.46 31.77 -8.69
C SER A 8 5.88 31.97 -10.09
N PRO A 9 4.77 31.29 -10.43
CA PRO A 9 3.88 31.80 -11.46
C PRO A 9 3.42 33.21 -11.10
N VAL A 10 3.19 34.03 -12.11
CA VAL A 10 2.72 35.39 -11.96
C VAL A 10 1.27 35.48 -12.42
N GLY A 11 0.44 36.19 -11.64
CA GLY A 11 -0.96 36.43 -11.98
C GLY A 11 -1.33 37.91 -11.92
N ASN A 12 -2.61 38.17 -12.21
CA ASN A 12 -3.13 39.54 -12.36
C ASN A 12 -3.16 40.35 -11.05
N THR A 13 -2.88 39.72 -9.91
CA THR A 13 -2.72 40.40 -8.61
C THR A 13 -1.29 40.77 -8.29
N ASP A 14 -0.31 40.28 -9.06
CA ASP A 14 1.09 40.65 -8.89
C ASP A 14 1.44 41.90 -9.72
N PRO A 15 2.49 42.64 -9.35
CA PRO A 15 3.27 42.49 -8.12
C PRO A 15 2.60 43.16 -6.91
N ILE A 16 1.81 44.23 -7.11
CA ILE A 16 1.04 44.95 -6.07
C ILE A 16 -0.37 45.19 -6.61
N LYS A 17 -1.38 45.01 -5.77
CA LYS A 17 -2.79 45.26 -6.08
C LYS A 17 -3.52 45.82 -4.86
N TYR A 18 -4.39 46.81 -5.06
CA TYR A 18 -5.14 47.46 -3.98
C TYR A 18 -4.25 47.94 -2.84
N PHE A 19 -3.10 48.54 -3.17
CA PHE A 19 -2.10 49.02 -2.20
C PHE A 19 -1.46 47.94 -1.32
N HIS A 20 -1.56 46.66 -1.67
CA HIS A 20 -0.92 45.56 -0.94
C HIS A 20 -0.10 44.68 -1.87
N ASP A 21 0.85 43.94 -1.30
CA ASP A 21 1.65 42.96 -2.02
C ASP A 21 0.73 41.91 -2.68
N GLY A 22 0.97 41.70 -3.97
CA GLY A 22 0.64 40.45 -4.64
C GLY A 22 1.41 39.29 -4.01
N SER A 23 1.00 38.06 -4.31
CA SER A 23 1.55 36.91 -3.59
C SER A 23 3.05 36.71 -3.85
N LEU A 24 3.54 37.09 -5.04
CA LEU A 24 4.97 37.11 -5.34
C LEU A 24 5.77 37.96 -4.34
N LEU A 25 5.43 39.24 -4.19
CA LEU A 25 6.15 40.15 -3.30
C LEU A 25 5.98 39.77 -1.83
N HIS A 26 4.78 39.32 -1.44
CA HIS A 26 4.50 38.96 -0.06
C HIS A 26 5.38 37.78 0.39
N ILE A 27 5.53 36.77 -0.48
CA ILE A 27 6.44 35.64 -0.21
C ILE A 27 7.89 36.13 -0.16
N CYS A 28 8.33 36.94 -1.13
CA CYS A 28 9.69 37.49 -1.12
C CYS A 28 10.00 38.26 0.17
N ARG A 29 9.05 39.05 0.67
CA ARG A 29 9.21 39.88 1.88
C ARG A 29 9.41 39.05 3.13
N HIS A 30 8.62 37.99 3.30
CA HIS A 30 8.62 37.20 4.54
C HIS A 30 9.59 36.02 4.52
N TYR A 31 9.82 35.41 3.36
CA TYR A 31 10.71 34.26 3.24
C TYR A 31 12.13 34.63 2.82
N GLN A 32 12.33 35.80 2.21
CA GLN A 32 13.63 36.32 1.75
C GLN A 32 14.40 35.27 0.92
N PRO A 33 13.89 34.89 -0.26
CA PRO A 33 14.58 33.98 -1.16
C PRO A 33 15.82 34.65 -1.77
N ASP A 34 16.90 33.89 -1.92
CA ASP A 34 18.12 34.34 -2.61
C ASP A 34 17.94 34.36 -4.13
N VAL A 35 17.09 33.46 -4.66
CA VAL A 35 16.83 33.31 -6.11
C VAL A 35 15.33 33.16 -6.35
N VAL A 36 14.78 33.91 -7.31
CA VAL A 36 13.37 33.89 -7.70
C VAL A 36 13.25 33.55 -9.19
N TYR A 37 12.55 32.46 -9.49
CA TYR A 37 12.14 32.08 -10.83
C TYR A 37 10.70 32.54 -11.08
N LEU A 38 10.54 33.56 -11.91
CA LEU A 38 9.25 34.10 -12.34
C LEU A 38 8.77 33.37 -13.58
N TYR A 39 7.59 32.75 -13.50
CA TYR A 39 6.94 32.17 -14.67
C TYR A 39 5.85 33.10 -15.20
N LEU A 40 6.03 33.58 -16.43
CA LEU A 40 5.14 34.54 -17.07
C LEU A 40 4.35 33.88 -18.21
N SER A 41 3.02 33.93 -18.12
CA SER A 41 2.14 33.64 -19.26
C SER A 41 2.21 34.76 -20.30
N LYS A 42 1.69 34.51 -21.50
CA LYS A 42 1.64 35.49 -22.60
C LYS A 42 1.16 36.89 -22.18
N GLU A 43 0.03 36.99 -21.49
CA GLU A 43 -0.52 38.27 -21.01
C GLU A 43 0.43 38.95 -20.00
N MET A 44 1.04 38.17 -19.10
CA MET A 44 2.00 38.71 -18.12
C MET A 44 3.29 39.16 -18.79
N ILE A 45 3.74 38.49 -19.86
CA ILE A 45 4.90 38.89 -20.67
C ILE A 45 4.64 40.25 -21.33
N GLU A 46 3.47 40.44 -21.92
CA GLU A 46 3.10 41.70 -22.58
C GLU A 46 3.10 42.87 -21.59
N ASN A 47 2.54 42.67 -20.40
CA ASN A 47 2.58 43.65 -19.32
C ASN A 47 4.00 43.91 -18.84
N HIS A 48 4.79 42.85 -18.62
CA HIS A 48 6.16 42.97 -18.15
C HIS A 48 7.07 43.73 -19.13
N LYS A 49 6.88 43.55 -20.44
CA LYS A 49 7.66 44.24 -21.47
C LYS A 49 7.41 45.75 -21.52
N LYS A 50 6.25 46.23 -21.03
CA LYS A 50 5.91 47.66 -21.01
C LYS A 50 6.67 48.42 -19.92
N ASP A 51 6.78 47.84 -18.73
CA ASP A 51 7.16 48.58 -17.51
C ASP A 51 8.09 47.82 -16.56
N ASN A 52 8.51 46.61 -16.92
CA ASN A 52 9.35 45.74 -16.10
C ASN A 52 8.75 45.42 -14.71
N ARG A 53 7.42 45.53 -14.53
CA ARG A 53 6.77 45.57 -13.21
C ARG A 53 7.18 44.47 -12.24
N TYR A 54 7.25 43.21 -12.67
CA TYR A 54 7.51 42.11 -11.75
C TYR A 54 8.95 42.08 -11.23
N VAL A 55 9.94 42.27 -12.11
CA VAL A 55 11.36 42.30 -11.73
C VAL A 55 11.65 43.56 -10.93
N ARG A 56 11.21 44.73 -11.42
CA ARG A 56 11.47 46.01 -10.75
C ARG A 56 10.87 46.07 -9.34
N SER A 57 9.68 45.53 -9.13
CA SER A 57 9.11 45.46 -7.78
C SER A 57 9.89 44.53 -6.83
N VAL A 58 10.49 43.44 -7.34
CA VAL A 58 11.35 42.56 -6.53
C VAL A 58 12.67 43.25 -6.20
N GLU A 59 13.24 44.03 -7.12
CA GLU A 59 14.44 44.86 -6.88
C GLU A 59 14.19 45.91 -5.80
N LEU A 60 13.09 46.66 -5.90
CA LEU A 60 12.68 47.66 -4.89
C LEU A 60 12.49 47.03 -3.51
N LEU A 61 11.92 45.83 -3.45
CA LEU A 61 11.82 45.07 -2.21
C LEU A 61 13.20 44.65 -1.70
N SER A 62 14.05 44.07 -2.56
CA SER A 62 15.43 43.66 -2.27
C SER A 62 16.24 44.80 -1.66
N GLU A 63 16.14 46.01 -2.22
CA GLU A 63 16.75 47.23 -1.68
C GLU A 63 16.19 47.56 -0.28
N LYS A 64 14.87 47.56 -0.11
CA LYS A 64 14.20 47.89 1.16
C LYS A 64 14.55 46.93 2.30
N ILE A 65 14.64 45.64 2.02
CA ILE A 65 14.97 44.62 3.04
C ILE A 65 16.48 44.38 3.16
N ASN A 66 17.30 45.06 2.35
CA ASN A 66 18.75 44.90 2.28
C ASN A 66 19.17 43.43 2.12
N HIS A 67 18.51 42.71 1.21
CA HIS A 67 18.77 41.31 0.90
C HIS A 67 18.74 41.13 -0.61
N ASN A 68 19.86 40.73 -1.20
CA ASN A 68 20.01 40.61 -2.64
C ASN A 68 19.24 39.39 -3.18
N ILE A 69 18.23 39.66 -4.02
CA ILE A 69 17.41 38.64 -4.68
C ILE A 69 17.79 38.55 -6.16
N GLU A 70 18.31 37.41 -6.60
CA GLU A 70 18.54 37.12 -8.02
C GLU A 70 17.21 36.73 -8.70
N VAL A 71 16.88 37.33 -9.84
CA VAL A 71 15.61 37.07 -10.54
C VAL A 71 15.86 36.46 -11.92
N HIS A 72 15.23 35.32 -12.18
CA HIS A 72 15.19 34.66 -13.49
C HIS A 72 13.76 34.67 -14.04
N VAL A 73 13.59 35.12 -15.29
CA VAL A 73 12.29 35.14 -15.97
C VAL A 73 12.20 33.97 -16.93
N ILE A 74 11.15 33.17 -16.78
CA ILE A 74 10.76 32.08 -17.67
C ILE A 74 9.54 32.55 -18.45
N GLU A 75 9.75 32.92 -19.72
CA GLU A 75 8.69 33.33 -20.64
C GLU A 75 8.10 32.11 -21.35
N ASN A 76 6.78 31.94 -21.29
CA ASN A 76 6.05 31.03 -22.19
C ASN A 76 5.09 31.82 -23.09
N SER A 77 5.58 32.13 -24.30
CA SER A 77 4.85 32.89 -25.33
C SER A 77 3.82 32.08 -26.12
N ASP A 78 3.94 30.74 -26.10
CA ASP A 78 3.23 29.84 -27.01
C ASP A 78 1.88 29.37 -26.44
N MET A 79 1.63 29.60 -25.15
CA MET A 79 0.38 29.21 -24.50
C MET A 79 -0.71 30.26 -24.65
N ILE A 80 -1.60 30.04 -25.63
CA ILE A 80 -2.85 30.80 -25.82
C ILE A 80 -3.99 30.22 -24.96
N ASP A 81 -3.94 28.92 -24.64
CA ASP A 81 -5.05 28.21 -24.01
C ASP A 81 -4.75 27.82 -22.54
N VAL A 82 -5.08 28.75 -21.65
CA VAL A 82 -4.72 28.73 -20.22
C VAL A 82 -5.54 27.72 -19.40
N GLN A 83 -6.34 26.88 -20.06
CA GLN A 83 -7.26 25.92 -19.42
C GLN A 83 -6.76 24.47 -19.41
N GLN A 84 -5.62 24.16 -20.05
CA GLN A 84 -5.14 22.78 -20.13
C GLN A 84 -4.22 22.42 -18.95
N TYR A 85 -4.80 21.77 -17.94
CA TYR A 85 -4.13 21.33 -16.72
C TYR A 85 -2.86 20.49 -16.98
N ASP A 86 -2.92 19.49 -17.86
CA ASP A 86 -1.81 18.55 -18.12
C ASP A 86 -0.56 19.23 -18.69
N VAL A 87 -0.75 20.34 -19.42
CA VAL A 87 0.34 21.14 -19.98
C VAL A 87 1.13 21.81 -18.86
N PHE A 88 0.44 22.50 -17.95
CA PHE A 88 1.08 23.13 -16.78
C PHE A 88 1.68 22.11 -15.83
N PHE A 89 1.05 20.94 -15.66
CA PHE A 89 1.65 19.88 -14.87
C PHE A 89 2.98 19.41 -15.48
N THR A 90 3.02 19.14 -16.78
CA THR A 90 4.26 18.70 -17.44
C THR A 90 5.34 19.78 -17.41
N GLU A 91 4.97 21.02 -17.65
CA GLU A 91 5.88 22.16 -17.71
C GLU A 91 6.46 22.52 -16.34
N PHE A 92 5.61 22.73 -15.33
CA PHE A 92 6.09 23.07 -13.98
C PHE A 92 6.93 21.94 -13.40
N ARG A 93 6.61 20.68 -13.71
CA ARG A 93 7.42 19.52 -13.30
C ARG A 93 8.82 19.58 -13.92
N LYS A 94 8.93 19.97 -15.19
CA LYS A 94 10.23 20.18 -15.85
C LYS A 94 11.01 21.30 -15.16
N ILE A 95 10.39 22.47 -14.98
CA ILE A 95 11.03 23.66 -14.41
C ILE A 95 11.48 23.39 -12.96
N ILE A 96 10.56 22.92 -12.10
CA ILE A 96 10.86 22.59 -10.70
C ILE A 96 11.94 21.50 -10.64
N GLY A 97 11.88 20.49 -11.53
CA GLY A 97 12.92 19.46 -11.62
C GLY A 97 14.29 19.99 -12.04
N GLU A 98 14.36 21.05 -12.86
CA GLU A 98 15.61 21.73 -13.20
C GLU A 98 16.16 22.55 -12.03
N ILE A 99 15.31 23.25 -11.29
CA ILE A 99 15.69 24.00 -10.08
C ILE A 99 16.21 23.04 -9.00
N GLU A 100 15.51 21.93 -8.76
CA GLU A 100 15.92 20.92 -7.77
C GLU A 100 17.28 20.28 -8.11
N LYS A 101 17.62 20.11 -9.39
CA LYS A 101 18.95 19.60 -9.80
C LYS A 101 20.09 20.57 -9.51
N GLN A 102 19.80 21.87 -9.39
CA GLN A 102 20.79 22.90 -9.09
C GLN A 102 20.99 23.10 -7.58
N LYS A 103 20.05 22.62 -6.76
CA LYS A 103 20.07 22.77 -5.30
C LYS A 103 21.03 21.81 -4.63
N ASN A 104 21.64 22.28 -3.54
CA ASN A 104 22.30 21.43 -2.56
C ASN A 104 21.28 20.88 -1.54
N ASN A 105 21.70 19.88 -0.75
CA ASN A 105 20.83 19.24 0.25
C ASN A 105 20.32 20.19 1.35
N GLU A 106 21.03 21.28 1.63
CA GLU A 106 20.63 22.28 2.63
C GLU A 106 19.73 23.38 2.04
N ASP A 107 19.58 23.43 0.72
CA ASP A 107 18.82 24.48 0.04
C ASP A 107 17.31 24.18 0.10
N ILE A 108 16.52 25.24 0.17
CA ILE A 108 15.06 25.18 0.29
C ILE A 108 14.43 25.67 -1.02
N LEU A 109 13.45 24.93 -1.54
CA LEU A 109 12.62 25.40 -2.64
C LEU A 109 11.26 25.77 -2.10
N LEU A 110 10.85 27.00 -2.34
CA LEU A 110 9.54 27.55 -2.06
C LEU A 110 8.75 27.61 -3.37
N VAL A 111 7.46 27.30 -3.32
CA VAL A 111 6.58 27.34 -4.49
C VAL A 111 5.37 28.20 -4.18
N ASN A 112 5.15 29.24 -4.97
CA ASN A 112 3.98 30.10 -4.84
C ASN A 112 2.72 29.41 -5.41
N MET A 113 1.78 29.09 -4.53
CA MET A 113 0.50 28.44 -4.85
C MET A 113 -0.65 29.43 -5.07
N ALA A 114 -0.40 30.73 -4.83
CA ALA A 114 -1.43 31.76 -4.79
C ALA A 114 -1.51 32.59 -6.06
N SER A 115 -0.48 32.59 -6.92
CA SER A 115 -0.47 33.30 -8.21
C SER A 115 -0.62 32.38 -9.42
N GLY A 116 -0.76 33.01 -10.59
CA GLY A 116 -1.11 32.32 -11.83
C GLY A 116 -2.61 32.08 -11.98
N THR A 117 -2.98 31.37 -13.04
CA THR A 117 -4.37 31.03 -13.35
C THR A 117 -4.85 29.84 -12.52
N PRO A 118 -6.17 29.55 -12.45
CA PRO A 118 -6.68 28.39 -11.73
C PRO A 118 -5.99 27.08 -12.15
N ALA A 119 -5.72 26.88 -13.44
CA ALA A 119 -5.03 25.67 -13.94
C ALA A 119 -3.60 25.54 -13.39
N MET A 120 -2.84 26.64 -13.36
CA MET A 120 -1.48 26.68 -12.79
C MET A 120 -1.48 26.32 -11.30
N LYS A 121 -2.39 26.94 -10.53
CA LYS A 121 -2.53 26.67 -9.08
C LYS A 121 -2.89 25.21 -8.83
N SER A 122 -3.82 24.66 -9.61
CA SER A 122 -4.19 23.24 -9.53
C SER A 122 -3.03 22.30 -9.85
N ALA A 123 -2.22 22.61 -10.88
CA ALA A 123 -1.06 21.80 -11.25
C ALA A 123 -0.04 21.72 -10.10
N LEU A 124 0.31 22.87 -9.52
CA LEU A 124 1.21 22.93 -8.38
C LEU A 124 0.62 22.22 -7.14
N LEU A 125 -0.69 22.33 -6.92
CA LEU A 125 -1.37 21.66 -5.80
C LEU A 125 -1.23 20.14 -5.89
N VAL A 126 -1.39 19.59 -7.08
CA VAL A 126 -1.23 18.15 -7.30
C VAL A 126 0.22 17.73 -7.16
N MET A 127 1.20 18.50 -7.67
CA MET A 127 2.63 18.21 -7.44
C MET A 127 2.99 18.21 -5.96
N ALA A 128 2.50 19.21 -5.21
CA ALA A 128 2.71 19.32 -3.77
C ALA A 128 2.10 18.13 -3.04
N THR A 129 0.94 17.66 -3.50
CA THR A 129 0.26 16.51 -2.91
C THR A 129 1.01 15.22 -3.19
N LEU A 130 1.32 14.93 -4.46
CA LEU A 130 1.98 13.67 -4.86
C LEU A 130 3.41 13.54 -4.32
N ALA A 131 3.89 14.53 -3.56
CA ALA A 131 5.21 14.59 -2.96
C ALA A 131 6.33 14.33 -3.98
N GLU A 132 6.12 14.74 -5.25
CA GLU A 132 7.12 14.56 -6.30
C GLU A 132 8.42 15.32 -6.00
N TYR A 133 8.34 16.36 -5.15
CA TYR A 133 9.45 17.22 -4.80
C TYR A 133 9.43 17.64 -3.33
N ARG A 134 10.61 17.88 -2.76
CA ARG A 134 10.80 18.44 -1.40
C ARG A 134 10.77 19.98 -1.45
N PHE A 135 9.68 20.55 -1.95
CA PHE A 135 9.44 21.99 -1.86
C PHE A 135 8.42 22.33 -0.77
N ILE A 136 8.44 23.59 -0.33
CA ILE A 136 7.48 24.18 0.61
C ILE A 136 6.43 24.96 -0.20
N PRO A 137 5.20 24.45 -0.32
CA PRO A 137 4.11 25.17 -0.99
C PRO A 137 3.60 26.31 -0.11
N ILE A 138 3.63 27.53 -0.61
CA ILE A 138 3.17 28.72 0.10
C ILE A 138 1.92 29.28 -0.57
N GLN A 139 0.87 29.49 0.23
CA GLN A 139 -0.32 30.23 -0.16
C GLN A 139 -0.33 31.59 0.54
N VAL A 140 -0.78 32.61 -0.16
CA VAL A 140 -0.95 33.96 0.38
C VAL A 140 -2.43 34.30 0.39
N SER A 141 -2.96 34.66 1.56
CA SER A 141 -4.34 35.11 1.72
C SER A 141 -4.54 36.49 1.09
N THR A 142 -5.69 36.74 0.47
CA THR A 142 -6.01 38.07 -0.10
C THR A 142 -6.12 39.15 0.99
N PRO A 143 -5.62 40.38 0.79
CA PRO A 143 -5.69 41.44 1.80
C PRO A 143 -7.12 41.77 2.25
N LYS A 144 -8.07 41.82 1.30
CA LYS A 144 -9.47 42.20 1.58
C LYS A 144 -10.37 41.07 2.10
N LYS A 145 -9.85 39.83 2.28
CA LYS A 145 -10.60 38.61 2.70
C LYS A 145 -11.98 38.42 2.01
N LYS A 146 -12.18 39.02 0.84
CA LYS A 146 -13.41 39.04 0.02
C LYS A 146 -13.02 39.01 -1.46
N GLY A 147 -13.94 38.62 -2.34
CA GLY A 147 -13.73 38.63 -3.79
C GLY A 147 -13.35 40.02 -4.32
N ASN A 148 -12.53 40.06 -5.37
CA ASN A 148 -12.07 41.29 -6.02
C ASN A 148 -13.23 41.99 -6.74
N LEU A 149 -13.97 42.83 -6.01
CA LEU A 149 -15.13 43.58 -6.54
C LEU A 149 -14.74 44.97 -7.08
N GLU A 150 -13.58 45.50 -6.69
CA GLU A 150 -13.12 46.81 -7.12
C GLU A 150 -12.32 46.70 -8.42
N TYR A 151 -12.73 47.48 -9.42
CA TYR A 151 -11.95 47.69 -10.63
C TYR A 151 -10.73 48.56 -10.31
N GLU A 152 -9.55 48.10 -10.72
CA GLU A 152 -8.30 48.86 -10.66
C GLU A 152 -7.74 48.83 -12.08
N ASP A 153 -7.56 50.00 -12.68
CA ASP A 153 -6.98 50.11 -14.02
C ASP A 153 -5.50 49.71 -13.97
N ARG A 154 -5.08 48.81 -14.85
CA ARG A 154 -3.71 48.29 -14.91
C ARG A 154 -3.06 48.43 -16.29
N ASP A 155 -3.72 49.14 -17.21
CA ASP A 155 -3.14 49.41 -18.52
C ASP A 155 -1.96 50.38 -18.42
N ASP A 156 -2.08 51.41 -17.57
CA ASP A 156 -1.04 52.40 -17.24
C ASP A 156 -0.44 52.15 -15.85
N TYR A 157 0.09 50.94 -15.63
CA TYR A 157 0.67 50.55 -14.33
C TYR A 157 2.03 51.24 -14.07
N ASP A 158 2.07 52.18 -13.13
CA ASP A 158 3.33 52.78 -12.67
C ASP A 158 3.88 52.04 -11.45
N VAL A 159 5.04 51.40 -11.64
CA VAL A 159 5.70 50.55 -10.64
C VAL A 159 6.14 51.34 -9.42
N GLU A 160 6.71 52.52 -9.60
CA GLU A 160 7.26 53.34 -8.51
C GLU A 160 6.13 53.90 -7.65
N THR A 161 5.08 54.46 -8.27
CA THR A 161 3.88 54.92 -7.54
C THR A 161 3.21 53.78 -6.77
N ASN A 162 3.05 52.60 -7.38
CA ASN A 162 2.46 51.45 -6.69
C ASN A 162 3.31 50.99 -5.50
N TRP A 163 4.64 51.06 -5.63
CA TRP A 163 5.56 50.73 -4.55
C TRP A 163 5.50 51.73 -3.39
N GLU A 164 5.49 53.03 -3.69
CA GLU A 164 5.39 54.09 -2.67
C GLU A 164 4.08 54.00 -1.88
N LEU A 165 2.97 53.68 -2.56
CA LEU A 165 1.65 53.56 -1.97
C LEU A 165 1.38 52.19 -1.32
N ASN A 166 2.31 51.24 -1.41
CA ASN A 166 2.12 49.89 -0.88
C ASN A 166 2.12 49.89 0.66
N GLU A 167 0.97 49.56 1.26
CA GLU A 167 0.80 49.49 2.70
C GLU A 167 1.62 48.38 3.35
N ASP A 168 1.97 47.32 2.61
CA ASP A 168 2.82 46.22 3.10
C ASP A 168 4.29 46.65 3.27
N ASN A 169 4.65 47.89 2.88
CA ASN A 169 5.94 48.49 3.20
C ASN A 169 6.08 49.00 4.63
N ARG A 170 4.99 49.03 5.40
CA ARG A 170 5.00 49.39 6.82
C ARG A 170 5.49 48.22 7.68
N SER A 171 6.10 48.52 8.82
CA SER A 171 6.61 47.50 9.75
C SER A 171 5.51 46.60 10.33
N GLU A 172 4.27 47.11 10.40
CA GLU A 172 3.13 46.42 11.00
C GLU A 172 2.38 45.52 10.01
N ALA A 173 2.85 45.36 8.77
CA ALA A 173 2.21 44.54 7.76
C ALA A 173 2.10 43.06 8.19
N GLU A 174 0.88 42.51 8.14
CA GLU A 174 0.61 41.12 8.55
C GLU A 174 1.26 40.12 7.59
N ASN A 175 1.87 39.07 8.13
CA ASN A 175 2.28 37.93 7.32
C ASN A 175 1.06 37.08 6.91
N ARG A 176 0.64 37.23 5.66
CA ARG A 176 -0.47 36.50 5.02
C ARG A 176 -0.05 35.15 4.41
N CYS A 177 1.21 34.73 4.57
CA CYS A 177 1.71 33.46 4.05
C CYS A 177 1.29 32.28 4.94
N HIS A 178 0.89 31.20 4.29
CA HIS A 178 0.57 29.93 4.92
C HIS A 178 1.26 28.80 4.15
N GLU A 179 2.03 27.98 4.85
CA GLU A 179 2.57 26.74 4.28
C GLU A 179 1.46 25.70 4.22
N ILE A 180 1.16 25.21 3.02
CA ILE A 180 0.09 24.23 2.82
C ILE A 180 0.64 22.83 3.01
N LYS A 181 -0.07 22.00 3.78
CA LYS A 181 0.06 20.55 3.69
C LYS A 181 -1.29 19.97 3.28
N CYS A 182 -1.36 19.37 2.09
CA CYS A 182 -2.58 18.71 1.59
C CYS A 182 -2.79 17.34 2.24
N MET A 183 -2.88 17.32 3.58
CA MET A 183 -3.01 16.09 4.37
C MET A 183 -4.24 15.27 3.96
N ASN A 184 -5.36 15.93 3.66
CA ASN A 184 -6.60 15.25 3.28
C ASN A 184 -6.49 14.46 1.97
N LEU A 185 -5.86 15.02 0.93
CA LEU A 185 -5.74 14.33 -0.35
C LEU A 185 -4.72 13.17 -0.26
N MET A 186 -3.64 13.36 0.49
CA MET A 186 -2.69 12.28 0.78
C MET A 186 -3.31 11.15 1.59
N ARG A 187 -4.14 11.48 2.58
CA ARG A 187 -4.93 10.51 3.34
C ARG A 187 -5.82 9.69 2.41
N LEU A 188 -6.56 10.32 1.50
CA LEU A 188 -7.42 9.63 0.53
C LEU A 188 -6.61 8.67 -0.36
N LEU A 189 -5.47 9.12 -0.91
CA LEU A 189 -4.59 8.27 -1.73
C LEU A 189 -4.08 7.06 -0.95
N LYS A 190 -3.66 7.26 0.30
CA LYS A 190 -3.16 6.17 1.15
C LYS A 190 -4.27 5.19 1.54
N ILE A 191 -5.49 5.67 1.80
CA ILE A 191 -6.66 4.81 1.99
C ILE A 191 -6.89 3.93 0.77
N ASP A 192 -6.86 4.48 -0.45
CA ASP A 192 -7.03 3.69 -1.67
C ASP A 192 -5.91 2.67 -1.89
N ILE A 193 -4.67 3.01 -1.54
CA ILE A 193 -3.53 2.08 -1.56
C ILE A 193 -3.76 0.93 -0.57
N ILE A 194 -4.22 1.21 0.66
CA ILE A 194 -4.56 0.18 1.65
C ILE A 194 -5.64 -0.75 1.09
N LYS A 195 -6.72 -0.20 0.50
CA LYS A 195 -7.79 -0.99 -0.13
C LYS A 195 -7.24 -1.92 -1.21
N LYS A 196 -6.38 -1.41 -2.10
CA LYS A 196 -5.73 -2.24 -3.15
C LYS A 196 -4.90 -3.37 -2.55
N HIS A 197 -4.11 -3.10 -1.52
CA HIS A 197 -3.33 -4.14 -0.84
C HIS A 197 -4.22 -5.21 -0.19
N LEU A 198 -5.31 -4.81 0.47
CA LEU A 198 -6.29 -5.74 1.03
C LEU A 198 -6.90 -6.64 -0.06
N LEU A 199 -7.33 -6.07 -1.19
CA LEU A 199 -7.89 -6.83 -2.32
C LEU A 199 -6.88 -7.79 -2.95
N SER A 200 -5.58 -7.47 -2.88
CA SER A 200 -4.48 -8.37 -3.31
C SER A 200 -3.99 -9.32 -2.23
N TYR A 201 -4.60 -9.31 -1.04
CA TYR A 201 -4.20 -10.11 0.13
C TYR A 201 -2.76 -9.82 0.65
N ASP A 202 -2.22 -8.63 0.37
CA ASP A 202 -0.94 -8.16 0.89
C ASP A 202 -1.13 -7.34 2.17
N TYR A 203 -1.37 -8.05 3.26
CA TYR A 203 -1.67 -7.45 4.56
C TYR A 203 -0.49 -6.71 5.19
N ARG A 204 0.74 -7.11 4.84
CA ARG A 204 1.94 -6.43 5.35
C ARG A 204 2.07 -5.06 4.70
N ALA A 205 1.92 -4.97 3.38
CA ALA A 205 1.95 -3.69 2.69
C ALA A 205 0.80 -2.78 3.13
N ALA A 206 -0.42 -3.32 3.29
CA ALA A 206 -1.56 -2.58 3.84
C ALA A 206 -1.25 -1.98 5.22
N LEU A 207 -0.63 -2.75 6.13
CA LEU A 207 -0.26 -2.28 7.45
C LEU A 207 0.85 -1.21 7.40
N GLU A 208 1.88 -1.35 6.55
CA GLU A 208 2.93 -0.34 6.43
C GLU A 208 2.35 1.01 5.99
N VAL A 209 1.47 1.03 4.98
CA VAL A 209 0.79 2.27 4.55
C VAL A 209 -0.12 2.80 5.66
N GLY A 210 -0.81 1.93 6.39
CA GLY A 210 -1.64 2.29 7.53
C GLY A 210 -0.87 2.94 8.69
N LYS A 211 0.40 2.58 8.91
CA LYS A 211 1.26 3.25 9.92
C LYS A 211 1.50 4.71 9.58
N ASP A 212 1.67 5.03 8.30
CA ASP A 212 1.94 6.41 7.89
C ASP A 212 0.74 7.36 8.11
N ILE A 213 -0.48 6.82 8.17
CA ILE A 213 -1.72 7.58 8.38
C ILE A 213 -2.40 7.19 9.68
N LYS A 214 -1.64 6.68 10.65
CA LYS A 214 -2.18 6.13 11.89
C LYS A 214 -3.03 7.14 12.65
N ASP A 215 -2.64 8.41 12.63
CA ASP A 215 -3.36 9.50 13.30
C ASP A 215 -4.61 9.96 12.52
N ASP A 216 -4.74 9.54 11.25
CA ASP A 216 -5.82 9.90 10.33
C ASP A 216 -6.88 8.80 10.16
N ILE A 217 -6.71 7.65 10.82
CA ILE A 217 -7.64 6.52 10.82
C ILE A 217 -8.05 6.15 12.23
N SER A 218 -9.21 5.52 12.39
CA SER A 218 -9.66 5.10 13.71
C SER A 218 -8.75 4.00 14.29
N PRO A 219 -8.61 3.92 15.63
CA PRO A 219 -7.89 2.82 16.27
C PRO A 219 -8.43 1.44 15.87
N GLU A 220 -9.73 1.33 15.58
CA GLU A 220 -10.35 0.09 15.12
C GLU A 220 -9.82 -0.36 13.76
N ILE A 221 -9.71 0.56 12.78
CA ILE A 221 -9.16 0.26 11.46
C ILE A 221 -7.70 -0.17 11.59
N TYR A 222 -6.90 0.56 12.38
CA TYR A 222 -5.50 0.23 12.58
C TYR A 222 -5.32 -1.16 13.24
N ASN A 223 -6.12 -1.46 14.26
CA ASN A 223 -6.15 -2.77 14.92
C ASN A 223 -6.52 -3.90 13.95
N TRP A 224 -7.46 -3.66 13.04
CA TRP A 224 -7.79 -4.62 11.99
C TRP A 224 -6.63 -4.87 11.02
N LEU A 225 -5.92 -3.83 10.58
CA LEU A 225 -4.74 -3.98 9.73
C LEU A 225 -3.65 -4.79 10.44
N GLU A 226 -3.42 -4.52 11.74
CA GLU A 226 -2.47 -5.31 12.54
C GLU A 226 -2.89 -6.77 12.69
N ALA A 227 -4.18 -7.02 12.96
CA ALA A 227 -4.70 -8.36 13.09
C ALA A 227 -4.62 -9.14 11.77
N ALA A 228 -4.97 -8.51 10.65
CA ALA A 228 -4.91 -9.11 9.32
C ALA A 228 -3.46 -9.48 8.94
N ALA A 229 -2.50 -8.57 9.18
CA ALA A 229 -1.09 -8.84 8.94
C ALA A 229 -0.57 -10.00 9.79
N ALA A 230 -0.89 -10.03 11.09
CA ALA A 230 -0.50 -11.12 11.99
C ALA A 230 -1.14 -12.47 11.60
N ARG A 231 -2.43 -12.45 11.27
CA ARG A 231 -3.17 -13.65 10.84
C ARG A 231 -2.57 -14.28 9.59
N SER A 232 -2.16 -13.45 8.61
CA SER A 232 -1.59 -13.90 7.33
C SER A 232 -0.27 -14.67 7.47
N VAL A 233 0.41 -14.56 8.62
CA VAL A 233 1.64 -15.28 8.95
C VAL A 233 1.47 -16.25 10.13
N LEU A 234 0.21 -16.57 10.49
CA LEU A 234 -0.14 -17.48 11.58
C LEU A 234 0.33 -17.02 12.97
N ASP A 235 0.58 -15.72 13.19
CA ASP A 235 0.94 -15.16 14.50
C ASP A 235 -0.33 -14.94 15.34
N TRP A 236 -0.81 -16.02 15.96
CA TRP A 236 -2.03 -16.01 16.77
C TRP A 236 -1.97 -15.07 17.96
N ASN A 237 -0.80 -14.94 18.59
CA ASN A 237 -0.63 -14.09 19.76
C ASN A 237 -0.84 -12.63 19.38
N LYS A 238 -0.18 -12.18 18.30
CA LYS A 238 -0.33 -10.81 17.82
C LYS A 238 -1.72 -10.57 17.24
N MET A 239 -2.24 -11.52 16.46
CA MET A 239 -3.59 -11.43 15.89
C MET A 239 -4.65 -11.28 16.98
N ASN A 240 -4.69 -12.19 17.96
CA ASN A 240 -5.68 -12.18 19.04
C ASN A 240 -5.62 -10.91 19.89
N LYS A 241 -4.42 -10.33 20.07
CA LYS A 241 -4.24 -9.07 20.81
C LYS A 241 -4.78 -7.86 20.05
N ALA A 242 -4.60 -7.83 18.73
CA ALA A 242 -5.05 -6.73 17.88
C ALA A 242 -6.53 -6.83 17.50
N LEU A 243 -7.10 -8.04 17.48
CA LEU A 243 -8.46 -8.27 17.02
C LEU A 243 -9.50 -7.46 17.83
N PRO A 244 -10.39 -6.69 17.17
CA PRO A 244 -11.47 -5.98 17.88
C PRO A 244 -12.40 -6.96 18.61
N LYS A 245 -12.76 -6.62 19.86
CA LYS A 245 -13.62 -7.49 20.69
C LYS A 245 -15.02 -7.59 20.11
N GLY A 246 -15.58 -8.79 20.07
CA GLY A 246 -16.96 -9.00 19.61
C GLY A 246 -17.18 -8.71 18.12
N ASN A 247 -16.12 -8.65 17.31
CA ASN A 247 -16.19 -8.25 15.91
C ASN A 247 -17.11 -9.12 15.03
N GLY A 248 -17.36 -10.38 15.41
CA GLY A 248 -18.26 -11.28 14.69
C GLY A 248 -17.78 -11.76 13.30
N ILE A 249 -16.56 -11.42 12.89
CA ILE A 249 -16.01 -11.70 11.56
C ILE A 249 -14.91 -12.75 11.64
N VAL A 250 -13.95 -12.55 12.55
CA VAL A 250 -12.82 -13.46 12.78
C VAL A 250 -12.91 -13.98 14.20
N THR A 251 -12.86 -15.30 14.33
CA THR A 251 -12.81 -15.96 15.64
C THR A 251 -11.35 -16.09 16.09
N PRO A 252 -11.02 -15.66 17.32
CA PRO A 252 -9.69 -15.87 17.91
C PRO A 252 -9.26 -17.34 17.84
N VAL A 253 -7.96 -17.58 17.67
CA VAL A 253 -7.39 -18.93 17.60
C VAL A 253 -6.73 -19.25 18.94
N LYS A 254 -7.11 -20.36 19.56
CA LYS A 254 -6.42 -20.88 20.74
C LYS A 254 -5.42 -21.95 20.32
N THR A 255 -4.25 -21.99 20.95
CA THR A 255 -3.14 -22.89 20.59
C THR A 255 -3.51 -24.38 20.73
N ASP A 256 -4.45 -24.71 21.61
CA ASP A 256 -4.95 -26.07 21.83
C ASP A 256 -6.06 -26.50 20.87
N ASP A 257 -6.61 -25.58 20.07
CA ASP A 257 -7.63 -25.88 19.06
C ASP A 257 -6.97 -26.32 17.75
N VAL A 258 -6.67 -27.62 17.66
CA VAL A 258 -6.03 -28.24 16.49
C VAL A 258 -6.87 -28.06 15.22
N LYS A 259 -8.20 -28.23 15.30
CA LYS A 259 -9.08 -28.10 14.12
C LYS A 259 -9.09 -26.67 13.60
N ARG A 260 -9.18 -25.68 14.49
CA ARG A 260 -9.10 -24.26 14.11
C ARG A 260 -7.75 -23.91 13.51
N SER A 261 -6.67 -24.44 14.07
CA SER A 261 -5.30 -24.23 13.56
C SER A 261 -5.12 -24.81 12.15
N LEU A 262 -5.60 -26.04 11.91
CA LEU A 262 -5.60 -26.66 10.59
C LEU A 262 -6.46 -25.88 9.58
N PHE A 263 -7.62 -25.39 10.02
CA PHE A 263 -8.47 -24.57 9.17
C PHE A 263 -7.79 -23.25 8.77
N GLU A 264 -7.19 -22.53 9.72
CA GLU A 264 -6.47 -21.29 9.41
C GLU A 264 -5.24 -21.53 8.53
N TYR A 265 -4.51 -22.63 8.75
CA TYR A 265 -3.44 -23.05 7.84
C TYR A 265 -3.96 -23.28 6.42
N THR A 266 -5.12 -23.93 6.29
CA THR A 266 -5.77 -24.14 4.99
C THR A 266 -6.20 -22.83 4.33
N LEU A 267 -6.66 -21.84 5.10
CA LEU A 267 -6.93 -20.49 4.58
C LEU A 267 -5.66 -19.81 4.05
N ILE A 268 -4.49 -20.01 4.68
CA ILE A 268 -3.22 -19.51 4.15
C ILE A 268 -2.87 -20.16 2.81
N LEU A 269 -3.12 -21.46 2.63
CA LEU A 269 -2.93 -22.11 1.33
C LEU A 269 -3.83 -21.48 0.25
N ASP A 270 -5.09 -21.18 0.58
CA ASP A 270 -6.00 -20.45 -0.31
C ASP A 270 -5.45 -19.07 -0.68
N LEU A 271 -4.89 -18.33 0.29
CA LEU A 271 -4.23 -17.04 0.03
C LEU A 271 -3.03 -17.18 -0.91
N LYS A 272 -2.22 -18.24 -0.77
CA LYS A 272 -1.09 -18.50 -1.69
C LYS A 272 -1.57 -18.71 -3.11
N LEU A 273 -2.64 -19.48 -3.28
CA LEU A 273 -3.27 -19.69 -4.59
C LEU A 273 -3.79 -18.38 -5.18
N LYS A 274 -4.55 -17.60 -4.40
CA LYS A 274 -5.11 -16.30 -4.81
C LYS A 274 -4.04 -15.29 -5.21
N ARG A 275 -2.85 -15.35 -4.60
CA ARG A 275 -1.69 -14.49 -4.92
C ARG A 275 -0.79 -15.03 -6.04
N GLY A 276 -1.09 -16.21 -6.60
CA GLY A 276 -0.25 -16.84 -7.63
C GLY A 276 1.06 -17.43 -7.10
N GLU A 277 1.21 -17.61 -5.79
CA GLU A 277 2.40 -18.17 -5.12
C GLU A 277 2.41 -19.72 -5.23
N TYR A 278 2.34 -20.27 -6.45
CA TYR A 278 2.12 -21.70 -6.66
C TYR A 278 3.25 -22.59 -6.12
N ALA A 279 4.50 -22.14 -6.20
CA ALA A 279 5.63 -22.88 -5.61
C ALA A 279 5.46 -23.06 -4.10
N ASP A 280 5.05 -21.99 -3.41
CA ASP A 280 4.88 -22.02 -1.96
C ASP A 280 3.58 -22.73 -1.57
N PHE A 281 2.52 -22.64 -2.38
CA PHE A 281 1.32 -23.44 -2.20
C PHE A 281 1.66 -24.94 -2.21
N ILE A 282 2.42 -25.41 -3.21
CA ILE A 282 2.84 -26.81 -3.33
C ILE A 282 3.71 -27.24 -2.14
N ARG A 283 4.67 -26.41 -1.71
CA ARG A 283 5.52 -26.72 -0.55
C ARG A 283 4.71 -26.78 0.74
N ALA A 284 3.75 -25.88 0.91
CA ALA A 284 3.01 -25.70 2.14
C ALA A 284 1.90 -26.74 2.36
N PHE A 285 1.30 -27.35 1.32
CA PHE A 285 0.26 -28.35 1.59
C PHE A 285 0.80 -29.70 2.06
N THR A 286 2.09 -29.97 1.90
CA THR A 286 2.74 -31.21 2.37
C THR A 286 2.49 -31.51 3.86
N PRO A 287 2.82 -30.61 4.82
CA PRO A 287 2.52 -30.85 6.23
C PRO A 287 1.02 -31.02 6.49
N LEU A 288 0.18 -30.22 5.80
CA LEU A 288 -1.27 -30.35 5.90
C LEU A 288 -1.76 -31.73 5.43
N GLY A 289 -1.17 -32.29 4.38
CA GLY A 289 -1.51 -33.61 3.85
C GLY A 289 -1.39 -34.69 4.91
N VAL A 290 -0.30 -34.71 5.69
CA VAL A 290 -0.12 -35.65 6.80
C VAL A 290 -1.22 -35.49 7.84
N ASP A 291 -1.46 -34.28 8.33
CA ASP A 291 -2.46 -34.02 9.38
C ASP A 291 -3.90 -34.33 8.90
N LEU A 292 -4.20 -34.10 7.62
CA LEU A 292 -5.48 -34.48 7.03
C LEU A 292 -5.64 -36.01 6.92
N MET A 293 -4.60 -36.73 6.49
CA MET A 293 -4.67 -38.19 6.40
C MET A 293 -4.84 -38.81 7.79
N GLU A 294 -4.16 -38.30 8.82
CA GLU A 294 -4.37 -38.73 10.22
C GLU A 294 -5.82 -38.52 10.65
N SER A 295 -6.37 -37.34 10.37
CA SER A 295 -7.78 -37.02 10.68
C SER A 295 -8.77 -37.95 9.96
N VAL A 296 -8.46 -38.36 8.73
CA VAL A 296 -9.26 -39.36 7.99
C VAL A 296 -9.16 -40.74 8.66
N ILE A 297 -7.95 -41.17 9.01
CA ILE A 297 -7.73 -42.48 9.66
C ILE A 297 -8.49 -42.57 10.99
N GLU A 298 -8.39 -41.54 11.82
CA GLU A 298 -9.07 -41.49 13.12
C GLU A 298 -10.59 -41.56 12.99
N GLN A 299 -11.17 -40.86 12.00
CA GLN A 299 -12.63 -40.76 11.87
C GLN A 299 -13.27 -41.85 11.02
N TYR A 300 -12.54 -42.43 10.07
CA TYR A 300 -13.11 -43.34 9.05
C TYR A 300 -12.45 -44.72 8.99
N CYS A 301 -11.33 -44.93 9.69
CA CYS A 301 -10.63 -46.23 9.71
C CYS A 301 -10.59 -46.87 11.11
N GLU A 302 -11.13 -46.21 12.13
CA GLU A 302 -11.16 -46.66 13.53
C GLU A 302 -9.76 -47.01 14.07
N VAL A 303 -8.72 -46.32 13.61
CA VAL A 303 -7.34 -46.49 14.06
C VAL A 303 -6.85 -45.20 14.70
N ASN A 304 -6.39 -45.28 15.94
CA ASN A 304 -5.64 -44.19 16.57
C ASN A 304 -4.18 -44.26 16.11
N ILE A 305 -3.86 -43.56 15.02
CA ILE A 305 -2.53 -43.65 14.39
C ILE A 305 -1.41 -43.09 15.28
N SER A 306 -1.76 -42.15 16.17
CA SER A 306 -0.80 -41.51 17.08
C SER A 306 -0.17 -42.48 18.10
N ASP A 307 -0.84 -43.60 18.39
CA ASP A 307 -0.32 -44.64 19.30
C ASP A 307 0.97 -45.27 18.77
N TYR A 308 1.20 -45.19 17.46
CA TYR A 308 2.36 -45.76 16.76
C TYR A 308 3.52 -44.77 16.57
N TYR A 309 3.47 -43.56 17.13
CA TYR A 309 4.54 -42.57 17.01
C TYR A 309 5.59 -42.64 18.15
N LYS A 310 6.78 -42.09 17.88
CA LYS A 310 7.86 -41.89 18.86
C LYS A 310 7.71 -40.53 19.55
N GLY A 311 7.53 -40.54 20.87
CA GLY A 311 7.56 -39.35 21.72
C GLY A 311 6.44 -38.35 21.45
N LYS A 312 6.33 -37.31 22.31
CA LYS A 312 5.34 -36.23 22.16
C LYS A 312 5.89 -34.97 21.46
N ASN A 313 7.21 -34.80 21.36
CA ASN A 313 7.86 -33.51 21.05
C ASN A 313 8.90 -33.54 19.90
N SER A 314 9.02 -34.63 19.14
CA SER A 314 9.88 -34.69 17.94
C SER A 314 9.06 -34.66 16.65
N ALA A 315 9.70 -34.34 15.51
CA ALA A 315 9.10 -34.57 14.19
C ALA A 315 8.45 -35.97 14.16
N LYS A 316 7.21 -36.07 13.67
CA LYS A 316 6.41 -37.31 13.71
C LYS A 316 7.21 -38.45 13.09
N GLN A 317 7.59 -39.42 13.91
CA GLN A 317 8.39 -40.59 13.51
C GLN A 317 7.73 -41.86 14.01
N TRP A 318 7.87 -42.94 13.24
CA TRP A 318 7.30 -44.23 13.59
C TRP A 318 8.03 -44.92 14.75
N ASN A 319 7.26 -45.51 15.66
CA ASN A 319 7.76 -46.37 16.72
C ASN A 319 7.82 -47.82 16.24
N GLN A 320 9.04 -48.23 15.84
CA GLN A 320 9.30 -49.55 15.29
C GLN A 320 8.76 -50.69 16.17
N ARG A 321 9.05 -50.68 17.48
CA ARG A 321 8.60 -51.76 18.39
C ARG A 321 7.09 -51.89 18.45
N LYS A 322 6.36 -50.77 18.47
CA LYS A 322 4.90 -50.77 18.52
C LYS A 322 4.25 -51.20 17.20
N LEU A 323 4.88 -50.87 16.07
CA LEU A 323 4.39 -51.22 14.74
C LEU A 323 4.68 -52.67 14.37
N GLU A 324 5.88 -53.17 14.64
CA GLU A 324 6.25 -54.57 14.34
C GLU A 324 5.35 -55.57 15.07
N SER A 325 4.81 -55.19 16.24
CA SER A 325 3.86 -56.00 17.00
C SER A 325 2.39 -55.80 16.59
N SER A 326 2.08 -55.00 15.56
CA SER A 326 0.70 -54.63 15.21
C SER A 326 0.29 -55.10 13.82
N GLU A 327 -1.01 -55.34 13.65
CA GLU A 327 -1.64 -55.63 12.35
C GLU A 327 -1.65 -54.40 11.42
N ILE A 328 -1.24 -53.24 11.91
CA ILE A 328 -1.24 -51.98 11.17
C ILE A 328 -0.01 -51.88 10.25
N LEU A 329 1.12 -52.51 10.61
CA LEU A 329 2.36 -52.40 9.83
C LEU A 329 2.21 -52.88 8.38
N PRO A 330 1.62 -54.06 8.09
CA PRO A 330 1.39 -54.49 6.70
C PRO A 330 0.51 -53.53 5.91
N LEU A 331 -0.49 -52.92 6.57
CA LEU A 331 -1.42 -51.98 5.94
C LEU A 331 -0.74 -50.64 5.58
N LEU A 332 0.11 -50.12 6.47
CA LEU A 332 0.91 -48.92 6.19
C LEU A 332 1.99 -49.19 5.14
N GLN A 333 2.56 -50.40 5.13
CA GLN A 333 3.56 -50.82 4.15
C GLN A 333 2.97 -50.93 2.74
N GLY A 334 1.72 -51.39 2.59
CA GLY A 334 1.11 -51.60 1.28
C GLY A 334 2.02 -52.45 0.38
N ASP A 335 2.25 -51.99 -0.86
CA ASP A 335 3.05 -52.71 -1.85
C ASP A 335 4.57 -52.48 -1.74
N PHE A 336 5.04 -51.69 -0.76
CA PHE A 336 6.47 -51.43 -0.60
C PHE A 336 7.20 -52.68 -0.10
N SER A 337 8.41 -52.93 -0.61
CA SER A 337 9.22 -54.10 -0.23
C SER A 337 9.71 -54.06 1.22
N ARG A 338 9.87 -52.86 1.79
CA ARG A 338 10.26 -52.63 3.19
C ARG A 338 9.59 -51.38 3.73
N PHE A 339 9.22 -51.42 5.00
CA PHE A 339 8.69 -50.26 5.70
C PHE A 339 9.80 -49.33 6.22
N ASN A 340 9.63 -48.01 6.04
CA ASN A 340 10.54 -47.01 6.58
C ASN A 340 10.02 -46.48 7.93
N PHE A 341 10.70 -46.84 9.03
CA PHE A 341 10.39 -46.39 10.39
C PHE A 341 10.89 -44.97 10.74
N GLY A 342 11.30 -44.20 9.73
CA GLY A 342 11.72 -42.81 9.85
C GLY A 342 10.55 -41.83 10.02
N PRO A 343 10.61 -40.64 9.40
CA PRO A 343 9.50 -39.68 9.39
C PRO A 343 8.20 -40.29 8.85
N VAL A 344 7.07 -39.81 9.36
CA VAL A 344 5.74 -40.18 8.86
C VAL A 344 5.50 -39.50 7.51
N TYR A 345 5.23 -40.30 6.48
CA TYR A 345 4.90 -39.80 5.14
C TYR A 345 3.43 -40.06 4.80
N SER A 346 2.82 -39.14 4.07
CA SER A 346 1.42 -39.22 3.62
C SER A 346 1.13 -40.48 2.80
N ILE A 347 2.09 -40.99 2.03
CA ILE A 347 1.96 -42.25 1.29
C ILE A 347 1.75 -43.47 2.18
N GLN A 348 2.37 -43.52 3.37
CA GLN A 348 2.16 -44.62 4.30
C GLN A 348 0.74 -44.55 4.90
N LEU A 349 0.29 -43.34 5.21
CA LEU A 349 -1.04 -43.11 5.77
C LEU A 349 -2.15 -43.42 4.76
N VAL A 350 -1.97 -43.05 3.49
CA VAL A 350 -3.00 -43.31 2.46
C VAL A 350 -3.14 -44.81 2.15
N ASN A 351 -2.07 -45.60 2.25
CA ASN A 351 -2.17 -47.06 2.13
C ASN A 351 -3.12 -47.66 3.19
N LEU A 352 -3.04 -47.17 4.43
CA LEU A 352 -3.97 -47.58 5.50
C LEU A 352 -5.40 -47.11 5.22
N ILE A 353 -5.59 -45.89 4.71
CA ILE A 353 -6.90 -45.38 4.29
C ILE A 353 -7.48 -46.25 3.17
N GLU A 354 -6.68 -46.63 2.17
CA GLU A 354 -7.12 -47.50 1.07
C GLU A 354 -7.59 -48.86 1.58
N ALA A 355 -6.89 -49.42 2.57
CA ALA A 355 -7.21 -50.71 3.16
C ALA A 355 -8.43 -50.69 4.11
N LYS A 356 -8.62 -49.62 4.89
CA LYS A 356 -9.63 -49.60 5.98
C LYS A 356 -10.76 -48.60 5.83
N CYS A 357 -10.61 -47.54 5.03
CA CYS A 357 -11.64 -46.51 4.93
C CYS A 357 -12.91 -47.08 4.28
N SER A 358 -14.04 -46.85 4.93
CA SER A 358 -15.37 -47.30 4.47
C SER A 358 -16.00 -46.38 3.41
N ASP A 359 -15.47 -45.17 3.22
CA ASP A 359 -15.97 -44.22 2.22
C ASP A 359 -15.05 -44.24 0.98
N ASP A 360 -15.54 -44.85 -0.10
CA ASP A 360 -14.78 -45.03 -1.34
C ASP A 360 -14.43 -43.71 -2.03
N LEU A 361 -15.29 -42.70 -1.93
CA LEU A 361 -15.01 -41.39 -2.54
C LEU A 361 -13.91 -40.68 -1.74
N LEU A 362 -14.00 -40.68 -0.41
CA LEU A 362 -12.97 -40.09 0.45
C LEU A 362 -11.62 -40.80 0.26
N LYS A 363 -11.64 -42.13 0.16
CA LYS A 363 -10.47 -42.95 -0.17
C LYS A 363 -9.83 -42.51 -1.49
N GLN A 364 -10.62 -42.39 -2.56
CA GLN A 364 -10.15 -41.91 -3.85
C GLN A 364 -9.56 -40.50 -3.74
N ARG A 365 -10.24 -39.56 -3.07
CA ARG A 365 -9.76 -38.17 -2.95
C ARG A 365 -8.50 -38.04 -2.10
N ALA A 366 -8.37 -38.84 -1.05
CA ALA A 366 -7.15 -38.94 -0.24
C ALA A 366 -5.97 -39.40 -1.12
N ARG A 367 -6.17 -40.46 -1.92
CA ARG A 367 -5.16 -40.96 -2.86
C ARG A 367 -4.77 -39.93 -3.91
N GLU A 368 -5.74 -39.23 -4.48
CA GLU A 368 -5.49 -38.15 -5.43
C GLU A 368 -4.62 -37.05 -4.82
N LEU A 369 -4.90 -36.60 -3.59
CA LEU A 369 -4.12 -35.56 -2.92
C LEU A 369 -2.68 -36.00 -2.65
N VAL A 370 -2.46 -37.24 -2.17
CA VAL A 370 -1.12 -37.77 -1.92
C VAL A 370 -0.33 -37.95 -3.22
N THR A 371 -0.98 -38.35 -4.31
CA THR A 371 -0.33 -38.46 -5.63
C THR A 371 0.14 -37.09 -6.13
N VAL A 372 -0.67 -36.05 -5.94
CA VAL A 372 -0.29 -34.66 -6.23
C VAL A 372 0.96 -34.27 -5.44
N GLU A 373 1.01 -34.58 -4.14
CA GLU A 373 2.19 -34.32 -3.28
C GLU A 373 3.44 -35.01 -3.83
N GLN A 374 3.38 -36.31 -4.10
CA GLN A 374 4.53 -37.08 -4.56
C GLN A 374 5.10 -36.56 -5.88
N ASN A 375 4.23 -36.19 -6.83
CA ASN A 375 4.64 -35.72 -8.15
C ASN A 375 5.26 -34.32 -8.13
N THR A 376 4.89 -33.48 -7.16
CA THR A 376 5.26 -32.05 -7.17
C THR A 376 6.28 -31.68 -6.10
N ARG A 377 6.22 -32.30 -4.92
CA ARG A 377 7.03 -31.93 -3.75
C ARG A 377 8.53 -32.05 -4.02
N ASN A 378 8.97 -33.20 -4.53
CA ASN A 378 10.40 -33.43 -4.75
C ASN A 378 10.99 -32.41 -5.73
N ILE A 379 10.24 -32.07 -6.78
CA ILE A 379 10.71 -31.12 -7.81
C ILE A 379 10.65 -29.68 -7.27
N ALA A 380 9.57 -29.29 -6.59
CA ALA A 380 9.42 -27.93 -6.07
C ALA A 380 10.29 -27.62 -4.85
N ALA A 381 10.65 -28.62 -4.04
CA ALA A 381 11.43 -28.44 -2.81
C ALA A 381 12.94 -28.66 -2.99
N HIS A 382 13.36 -29.52 -3.93
CA HIS A 382 14.77 -29.87 -4.10
C HIS A 382 15.39 -29.38 -5.41
N ASN A 383 14.60 -28.83 -6.35
CA ASN A 383 15.10 -28.24 -7.60
C ASN A 383 14.68 -26.77 -7.73
N ILE A 384 15.50 -25.97 -8.43
CA ILE A 384 15.17 -24.60 -8.82
C ILE A 384 14.37 -24.68 -10.13
N VAL A 385 13.04 -24.70 -10.02
CA VAL A 385 12.12 -24.76 -11.17
C VAL A 385 11.09 -23.63 -11.13
N SER A 386 10.65 -23.18 -12.31
CA SER A 386 9.53 -22.24 -12.43
C SER A 386 8.21 -22.99 -12.27
N VAL A 387 7.52 -22.79 -11.14
CA VAL A 387 6.24 -23.42 -10.83
C VAL A 387 5.10 -22.50 -11.30
N THR A 388 4.54 -22.80 -12.46
CA THR A 388 3.35 -22.13 -13.03
C THR A 388 2.12 -23.03 -12.91
N GLU A 389 0.92 -22.48 -13.09
CA GLU A 389 -0.31 -23.30 -13.11
C GLU A 389 -0.26 -24.40 -14.19
N LYS A 390 0.24 -24.05 -15.39
CA LYS A 390 0.44 -25.01 -16.48
C LYS A 390 1.39 -26.13 -16.06
N TRP A 391 2.50 -25.78 -15.41
CA TRP A 391 3.46 -26.76 -14.90
C TRP A 391 2.80 -27.69 -13.87
N VAL A 392 2.02 -27.15 -12.92
CA VAL A 392 1.30 -27.98 -11.92
C VAL A 392 0.37 -28.97 -12.61
N LYS A 393 -0.37 -28.52 -13.64
CA LYS A 393 -1.26 -29.37 -14.42
C LYS A 393 -0.52 -30.46 -15.20
N GLU A 394 0.65 -30.16 -15.75
CA GLU A 394 1.49 -31.15 -16.45
C GLU A 394 2.05 -32.22 -15.49
N GLN A 395 2.44 -31.84 -14.27
CA GLN A 395 2.99 -32.80 -13.29
C GLN A 395 1.92 -33.66 -12.60
N THR A 396 0.70 -33.14 -12.45
CA THR A 396 -0.34 -33.76 -11.59
C THR A 396 -1.59 -34.17 -12.33
N GLY A 397 -1.79 -33.69 -13.56
CA GLY A 397 -3.06 -33.80 -14.29
C GLY A 397 -4.17 -32.88 -13.74
N LYS A 398 -3.92 -32.09 -12.70
CA LYS A 398 -4.91 -31.24 -12.03
C LYS A 398 -4.47 -29.78 -11.99
N SER A 399 -5.43 -28.86 -12.11
CA SER A 399 -5.23 -27.44 -11.84
C SER A 399 -5.03 -27.19 -10.34
N VAL A 400 -4.42 -26.05 -10.00
CA VAL A 400 -4.25 -25.61 -8.60
C VAL A 400 -5.60 -25.47 -7.88
N SER A 401 -6.64 -25.02 -8.59
CA SER A 401 -8.00 -24.90 -8.07
C SER A 401 -8.62 -26.25 -7.73
N GLU A 402 -8.41 -27.28 -8.57
CA GLU A 402 -8.86 -28.65 -8.28
C GLU A 402 -8.12 -29.24 -7.07
N ILE A 403 -6.82 -28.96 -6.92
CA ILE A 403 -6.04 -29.39 -5.75
C ILE A 403 -6.59 -28.73 -4.48
N MET A 404 -6.84 -27.41 -4.52
CA MET A 404 -7.43 -26.71 -3.39
C MET A 404 -8.84 -27.22 -3.06
N TRP A 405 -9.62 -27.59 -4.08
CA TRP A 405 -10.93 -28.21 -3.89
C TRP A 405 -10.81 -29.57 -3.18
N LEU A 406 -9.84 -30.42 -3.53
CA LEU A 406 -9.58 -31.69 -2.84
C LEU A 406 -9.28 -31.47 -1.36
N ILE A 407 -8.45 -30.48 -1.03
CA ILE A 407 -8.13 -30.10 0.35
C ILE A 407 -9.40 -29.67 1.08
N LYS A 408 -10.19 -28.74 0.51
CA LYS A 408 -11.46 -28.26 1.10
C LYS A 408 -12.46 -29.39 1.31
N TYR A 409 -12.55 -30.32 0.35
CA TYR A 409 -13.39 -31.50 0.45
C TYR A 409 -12.99 -32.36 1.63
N ILE A 410 -11.72 -32.73 1.75
CA ILE A 410 -11.23 -33.56 2.86
C ILE A 410 -11.44 -32.85 4.21
N CYS A 411 -11.12 -31.55 4.31
CA CYS A 411 -11.38 -30.74 5.50
C CYS A 411 -12.87 -30.78 5.94
N SER A 412 -13.80 -30.76 4.99
CA SER A 412 -15.23 -30.88 5.26
C SER A 412 -15.59 -32.26 5.80
N ARG A 413 -15.07 -33.32 5.15
CA ARG A 413 -15.30 -34.71 5.58
C ARG A 413 -14.80 -34.98 6.99
N VAL A 414 -13.62 -34.48 7.35
CA VAL A 414 -13.05 -34.65 8.70
C VAL A 414 -13.52 -33.59 9.70
N LYS A 415 -14.56 -32.81 9.36
CA LYS A 415 -15.18 -31.81 10.24
C LYS A 415 -14.18 -30.77 10.79
N ILE A 416 -13.20 -30.37 9.98
CA ILE A 416 -12.34 -29.20 10.24
C ILE A 416 -13.14 -27.93 9.93
N ASN A 417 -13.83 -27.91 8.79
CA ASN A 417 -14.80 -26.87 8.47
C ASN A 417 -15.89 -27.40 7.55
N ILE A 418 -17.15 -27.30 7.98
CA ILE A 418 -18.33 -27.77 7.24
C ILE A 418 -19.10 -26.65 6.54
N ARG A 419 -18.83 -25.39 6.91
CA ARG A 419 -19.56 -24.21 6.43
C ARG A 419 -18.81 -23.58 5.26
N GLU A 420 -19.45 -23.53 4.10
CA GLU A 420 -18.81 -23.03 2.88
C GLU A 420 -18.41 -21.55 3.01
N GLU A 421 -19.24 -20.77 3.69
CA GLU A 421 -19.04 -19.34 3.90
C GLU A 421 -17.81 -19.01 4.74
N ASN A 422 -17.25 -19.98 5.48
CA ASN A 422 -16.03 -19.78 6.27
C ASN A 422 -14.78 -19.75 5.38
N TRP A 423 -14.80 -20.37 4.19
CA TRP A 423 -13.67 -20.33 3.26
C TRP A 423 -13.37 -18.90 2.77
N ASN A 424 -14.38 -18.04 2.75
CA ASN A 424 -14.27 -16.62 2.39
C ASN A 424 -13.92 -15.73 3.60
N SER A 425 -13.33 -16.28 4.67
CA SER A 425 -13.07 -15.52 5.90
C SER A 425 -12.14 -14.32 5.70
N TYR A 426 -11.11 -14.46 4.86
CA TYR A 426 -10.24 -13.33 4.50
C TYR A 426 -10.97 -12.29 3.65
N ASP A 427 -11.82 -12.72 2.72
CA ASP A 427 -12.63 -11.80 1.89
C ASP A 427 -13.61 -11.00 2.75
N LYS A 428 -14.28 -11.66 3.71
CA LYS A 428 -15.17 -11.01 4.68
C LYS A 428 -14.43 -9.99 5.54
N MET A 429 -13.23 -10.33 6.01
CA MET A 429 -12.37 -9.42 6.76
C MET A 429 -11.98 -8.22 5.91
N ASN A 430 -11.53 -8.44 4.67
CA ASN A 430 -11.15 -7.38 3.74
C ASN A 430 -12.33 -6.42 3.48
N THR A 431 -13.50 -6.96 3.12
CA THR A 431 -14.71 -6.17 2.87
C THR A 431 -15.10 -5.33 4.08
N HIS A 432 -14.97 -5.86 5.29
CA HIS A 432 -15.25 -5.10 6.50
C HIS A 432 -14.26 -3.96 6.73
N ILE A 433 -12.95 -4.20 6.57
CA ILE A 433 -11.93 -3.17 6.70
C ILE A 433 -12.14 -2.07 5.65
N ILE A 434 -12.43 -2.47 4.40
CA ILE A 434 -12.71 -1.53 3.31
C ILE A 434 -13.93 -0.68 3.65
N LYS A 435 -15.01 -1.28 4.16
CA LYS A 435 -16.21 -0.55 4.57
C LYS A 435 -15.89 0.49 5.66
N LEU A 436 -15.12 0.13 6.68
CA LEU A 436 -14.70 1.08 7.71
C LEU A 436 -13.85 2.23 7.13
N LEU A 437 -13.01 1.93 6.12
CA LEU A 437 -12.22 2.94 5.42
C LEU A 437 -13.06 3.84 4.50
N ASP A 438 -14.20 3.38 3.99
CA ASP A 438 -15.15 4.16 3.19
C ASP A 438 -16.02 5.11 4.05
N GLU A 439 -16.12 4.85 5.35
CA GLU A 439 -16.88 5.66 6.33
C GLU A 439 -16.03 6.81 6.95
N LEU A 440 -14.75 6.92 6.57
CA LEU A 440 -13.78 7.94 7.00
C LEU A 440 -13.87 9.25 6.19
#